data_AF-A0A849IU94-F1
#
_entry.id   AF-A0A849IU94-F1
#
_cell.length_a   1.000
_cell.length_b   1.000
_cell.length_c   1.000
_cell.angle_alpha   90.00
_cell.angle_beta   90.00
_cell.angle_gamma   90.00
#
_symmetry.space_group_name_H-M   'P 1'
#
loop_
_entity.id
_entity.type
_entity.pdbx_description
1 polymer ?
#
loop_
_entity_poly.entity_id
_entity_poly.type
_entity_poly.pdbx_seq_one_letter_code
_entity_poly.pdbx_strand_id
1 'polypeptide(L)'
;MNRKLLIVSMLALSGCASMAPTQKIARLPVVELGQKAPADGEYILHIAAGKPASFRLIVKGNALERNGEAVTTVVPKQDVWLYKYWASLDGKHWKPTRDLFRTSVGVGIDPKGGQVTVGFDEKGR
;
A
#
# COMPACT_ATOMS: atom_id res chain seq x y z
N MET A 1 -57.37 -21.84 19.73
CA MET A 1 -56.79 -22.21 18.43
C MET A 1 -55.99 -21.01 17.93
N ASN A 2 -54.65 -21.16 17.89
CA ASN A 2 -53.69 -20.07 18.07
C ASN A 2 -53.35 -19.35 16.76
N ARG A 3 -53.66 -18.05 16.67
CA ARG A 3 -53.34 -17.15 15.54
C ARG A 3 -52.19 -16.22 15.91
N LYS A 4 -50.99 -16.78 16.10
CA LYS A 4 -49.75 -16.00 16.28
C LYS A 4 -48.56 -16.80 15.76
N LEU A 5 -48.31 -16.79 14.45
CA LEU A 5 -47.00 -17.13 13.89
C LEU A 5 -46.96 -16.71 12.42
N LEU A 6 -46.43 -15.53 12.10
CA LEU A 6 -46.03 -15.17 10.73
C LEU A 6 -45.27 -13.82 10.69
N ILE A 7 -44.32 -13.57 11.60
CA ILE A 7 -43.40 -12.44 11.48
C ILE A 7 -42.03 -12.81 12.05
N VAL A 8 -41.34 -13.78 11.45
CA VAL A 8 -39.88 -13.93 11.59
C VAL A 8 -39.43 -14.67 10.34
N SER A 9 -38.74 -14.01 9.40
CA SER A 9 -37.77 -14.67 8.49
C SER A 9 -37.13 -13.78 7.40
N MET A 10 -37.46 -12.50 7.25
CA MET A 10 -36.99 -11.72 6.08
C MET A 10 -35.75 -10.82 6.28
N LEU A 11 -34.96 -11.01 7.35
CA LEU A 11 -33.79 -10.14 7.63
C LEU A 11 -32.42 -10.77 7.36
N ALA A 12 -32.34 -11.96 6.81
CA ALA A 12 -31.05 -12.61 6.55
C ALA A 12 -30.82 -12.77 5.05
N LEU A 13 -30.42 -11.72 4.32
CA LEU A 13 -29.72 -11.85 3.01
C LEU A 13 -29.15 -10.56 2.40
N SER A 14 -29.09 -9.42 3.11
CA SER A 14 -28.38 -8.23 2.64
C SER A 14 -26.91 -8.24 3.11
N GLY A 15 -26.09 -9.13 2.54
CA GLY A 15 -24.68 -9.26 2.97
C GLY A 15 -23.66 -9.63 1.88
N CYS A 16 -24.08 -9.88 0.64
CA CYS A 16 -23.17 -10.32 -0.42
C CYS A 16 -23.06 -9.29 -1.55
N ALA A 17 -22.59 -8.08 -1.26
CA ALA A 17 -22.18 -7.13 -2.31
C ALA A 17 -21.15 -6.11 -1.80
N SER A 18 -20.14 -6.59 -1.08
CA SER A 18 -18.84 -5.92 -1.05
C SER A 18 -17.81 -7.02 -1.27
N MET A 19 -17.67 -7.43 -2.53
CA MET A 19 -16.53 -8.26 -2.90
C MET A 19 -15.30 -7.36 -2.79
N ALA A 20 -14.76 -7.26 -1.58
CA ALA A 20 -13.46 -6.69 -1.35
C ALA A 20 -12.48 -7.43 -2.29
N PRO A 21 -11.54 -6.72 -2.95
CA PRO A 21 -10.65 -7.33 -3.93
C PRO A 21 -9.70 -8.38 -3.31
N THR A 22 -9.73 -8.55 -1.99
CA THR A 22 -8.99 -9.53 -1.18
C THR A 22 -8.97 -10.92 -1.79
N GLN A 23 -10.09 -11.46 -2.28
CA GLN A 23 -10.11 -12.82 -2.84
C GLN A 23 -9.31 -12.96 -4.15
N LYS A 24 -9.30 -11.93 -4.99
CA LYS A 24 -8.49 -11.92 -6.22
C LYS A 24 -7.01 -11.73 -5.88
N ILE A 25 -6.72 -10.80 -4.96
CA ILE A 25 -5.36 -10.47 -4.55
C ILE A 25 -4.66 -11.70 -3.93
N ALA A 26 -5.35 -12.45 -3.07
CA ALA A 26 -4.78 -13.61 -2.38
C ALA A 26 -4.29 -14.75 -3.29
N ARG A 27 -4.64 -14.74 -4.59
CA ARG A 27 -4.20 -15.73 -5.58
C ARG A 27 -3.03 -15.25 -6.43
N LEU A 28 -2.62 -14.00 -6.28
CA LEU A 28 -1.52 -13.43 -7.06
C LEU A 28 -0.18 -13.97 -6.57
N PRO A 29 0.80 -14.16 -7.47
CA PRO A 29 2.16 -14.48 -7.06
C PRO A 29 2.74 -13.35 -6.21
N VAL A 30 3.47 -13.71 -5.17
CA VAL A 30 4.23 -12.78 -4.33
C VAL A 30 5.66 -12.69 -4.87
N VAL A 31 6.14 -11.46 -5.04
CA VAL A 31 7.48 -11.13 -5.51
C VAL A 31 8.18 -10.34 -4.40
N GLU A 32 9.31 -10.83 -3.94
CA GLU A 32 10.12 -10.11 -2.96
C GLU A 32 10.81 -8.89 -3.60
N LEU A 33 10.94 -7.80 -2.84
CA LEU A 33 11.69 -6.64 -3.27
C LEU A 33 13.11 -7.04 -3.70
N GLY A 34 13.52 -6.61 -4.90
CA GLY A 34 14.81 -6.93 -5.51
C GLY A 34 14.83 -8.18 -6.39
N GLN A 35 13.76 -8.98 -6.39
CA GLN A 35 13.61 -10.08 -7.34
C GLN A 35 13.05 -9.60 -8.69
N LYS A 36 13.28 -10.40 -9.73
CA LYS A 36 12.73 -10.14 -11.07
C LYS A 36 11.22 -10.33 -11.04
N ALA A 37 10.48 -9.29 -11.44
CA ALA A 37 9.03 -9.40 -11.62
C ALA A 37 8.69 -10.37 -12.78
N PRO A 38 7.56 -11.11 -12.70
CA PRO A 38 7.05 -11.90 -13.81
C PRO A 38 6.95 -11.05 -15.08
N ALA A 39 7.30 -11.64 -16.23
CA ALA A 39 7.29 -10.94 -17.52
C ALA A 39 5.87 -10.46 -17.88
N ASP A 40 4.88 -11.27 -17.55
CA ASP A 40 3.46 -10.99 -17.76
C ASP A 40 2.68 -11.31 -16.49
N GLY A 41 1.78 -10.41 -16.10
CA GLY A 41 0.81 -10.66 -15.05
C GLY A 41 0.89 -9.75 -13.83
N GLU A 42 -0.19 -9.80 -13.06
CA GLU A 42 -0.32 -9.09 -11.79
C GLU A 42 0.46 -9.84 -10.70
N TYR A 43 1.13 -9.09 -9.82
CA TYR A 43 1.85 -9.65 -8.68
C TYR A 43 1.69 -8.77 -7.45
N ILE A 44 1.91 -9.38 -6.29
CA ILE A 44 2.06 -8.68 -5.01
C ILE A 44 3.54 -8.42 -4.80
N LEU A 45 3.92 -7.16 -4.55
CA LEU A 45 5.27 -6.84 -4.09
C LEU A 45 5.33 -7.01 -2.57
N HIS A 46 6.26 -7.80 -2.08
CA HIS A 46 6.54 -7.95 -0.66
C HIS A 46 7.84 -7.25 -0.27
N ILE A 47 7.74 -6.38 0.73
CA ILE A 47 8.87 -5.70 1.36
C ILE A 47 8.98 -6.24 2.78
N ALA A 48 9.98 -7.09 3.02
CA ALA A 48 10.14 -7.75 4.30
C ALA A 48 10.67 -6.81 5.39
N ALA A 49 10.17 -6.98 6.61
CA ALA A 49 10.65 -6.31 7.81
C ALA A 49 12.15 -6.53 8.01
N GLY A 50 12.86 -5.49 8.46
CA GLY A 50 14.28 -5.59 8.80
C GLY A 50 15.21 -5.73 7.59
N LYS A 51 14.69 -5.80 6.35
CA LYS A 51 15.53 -5.85 5.14
C LYS A 51 15.68 -4.46 4.51
N PRO A 52 16.90 -4.08 4.07
CA PRO A 52 17.10 -2.83 3.34
C PRO A 52 16.22 -2.74 2.08
N ALA A 53 15.51 -1.62 1.93
CA ALA A 53 14.67 -1.28 0.79
C ALA A 53 15.15 0.03 0.17
N SER A 54 15.60 -0.03 -1.09
CA SER A 54 16.09 1.14 -1.81
C SER A 54 14.98 1.85 -2.59
N PHE A 55 14.90 3.15 -2.41
CA PHE A 55 13.94 4.05 -3.05
C PHE A 55 14.69 5.07 -3.89
N ARG A 56 14.24 5.27 -5.14
CA ARG A 56 14.79 6.28 -6.04
C ARG A 56 13.87 7.51 -6.03
N LEU A 57 14.42 8.65 -5.63
CA LEU A 57 13.81 9.96 -5.82
C LEU A 57 14.23 10.50 -7.18
N ILE A 58 13.25 10.98 -7.96
CA ILE A 58 13.46 11.52 -9.30
C ILE A 58 12.87 12.92 -9.35
N VAL A 59 13.67 13.91 -9.72
CA VAL A 59 13.27 15.31 -9.90
C VAL A 59 13.39 15.66 -11.38
N LYS A 60 12.26 15.96 -12.03
CA LYS A 60 12.18 16.27 -13.46
C LYS A 60 11.37 17.54 -13.71
N GLY A 61 11.74 18.32 -14.71
CA GLY A 61 10.99 19.51 -15.11
C GLY A 61 11.64 20.26 -16.26
N ASN A 62 10.82 20.98 -17.02
CA ASN A 62 11.28 21.88 -18.09
C ASN A 62 11.92 23.17 -17.57
N ALA A 63 11.67 23.52 -16.31
CA ALA A 63 12.31 24.63 -15.61
C ALA A 63 13.72 24.27 -15.08
N LEU A 64 14.15 23.03 -15.24
CA LEU A 64 15.46 22.56 -14.80
C LEU A 64 16.40 22.45 -16.01
N GLU A 65 17.60 23.00 -15.88
CA GLU A 65 18.66 22.77 -16.87
C GLU A 65 19.08 21.29 -16.87
N ARG A 66 19.03 20.64 -15.71
CA ARG A 66 19.33 19.21 -15.53
C ARG A 66 18.36 18.57 -14.54
N ASN A 67 17.86 17.38 -14.89
CA ASN A 67 17.08 16.55 -13.97
C ASN A 67 17.99 15.98 -12.89
N GLY A 68 17.42 15.74 -11.70
CA GLY A 68 18.14 15.17 -10.56
C GLY A 68 17.59 13.79 -10.18
N GLU A 69 18.46 12.95 -9.63
CA GLU A 69 18.05 11.73 -8.97
C GLU A 69 18.87 11.46 -7.71
N ALA A 70 18.26 10.79 -6.74
CA ALA A 70 18.91 10.30 -5.55
C ALA A 70 18.37 8.92 -5.20
N VAL A 71 19.22 8.04 -4.68
CA VAL A 71 18.80 6.75 -4.12
C VAL A 71 19.00 6.80 -2.63
N THR A 72 17.96 6.44 -1.88
CA THR A 72 18.02 6.26 -0.43
C THR A 72 17.65 4.84 -0.08
N THR A 73 18.20 4.33 1.02
CA THR A 73 17.88 3.00 1.53
C THR A 73 17.30 3.15 2.92
N VAL A 74 16.12 2.56 3.13
CA VAL A 74 15.44 2.54 4.43
C VAL A 74 15.23 1.10 4.86
N VAL A 75 14.99 0.90 6.15
CA VAL A 75 14.68 -0.43 6.70
C VAL A 75 13.26 -0.36 7.29
N PRO A 76 12.27 -1.06 6.70
CA PRO A 76 10.92 -1.08 7.22
C PRO A 76 10.89 -1.87 8.53
N LYS A 77 10.09 -1.40 9.48
CA LYS A 77 9.95 -2.03 10.81
C LYS A 77 9.03 -3.27 10.80
N GLN A 78 8.22 -3.42 9.75
CA GLN A 78 7.24 -4.49 9.62
C GLN A 78 7.09 -4.85 8.14
N ASP A 79 6.55 -6.03 7.87
CA ASP A 79 6.32 -6.50 6.50
C ASP A 79 5.26 -5.64 5.82
N VAL A 80 5.45 -5.37 4.53
CA VAL A 80 4.51 -4.61 3.71
C VAL A 80 4.28 -5.34 2.40
N TRP A 81 3.03 -5.72 2.15
CA TRP A 81 2.60 -6.25 0.86
C TRP A 81 1.86 -5.15 0.10
N LEU A 82 2.22 -4.95 -1.17
CA LEU A 82 1.68 -3.92 -2.04
C LEU A 82 1.09 -4.54 -3.30
N TYR A 83 -0.12 -4.10 -3.67
CA TYR A 83 -0.75 -4.43 -4.94
C TYR A 83 -1.56 -3.24 -5.44
N LYS A 84 -1.08 -2.58 -6.51
CA LYS A 84 -1.70 -1.36 -7.06
C LYS A 84 -1.93 -0.30 -5.97
N TYR A 85 -3.18 -0.05 -5.62
CA TYR A 85 -3.60 0.93 -4.61
C TYR A 85 -3.92 0.30 -3.24
N TRP A 86 -3.64 -0.99 -3.08
CA TRP A 86 -3.88 -1.77 -1.88
C TRP A 86 -2.58 -2.12 -1.18
N ALA A 87 -2.65 -2.19 0.14
CA ALA A 87 -1.58 -2.68 0.97
C ALA A 87 -2.10 -3.61 2.07
N SER A 88 -1.19 -4.42 2.60
CA SER A 88 -1.41 -5.27 3.76
C SER A 88 -0.17 -5.28 4.63
N LEU A 89 -0.37 -5.44 5.94
CA LEU A 89 0.68 -5.57 6.95
C LEU A 89 0.83 -7.01 7.48
N ASP A 90 0.02 -7.94 6.96
CA ASP A 90 0.02 -9.36 7.33
C ASP A 90 -0.18 -10.31 6.14
N GLY A 91 -0.20 -9.76 4.92
CA GLY A 91 -0.45 -10.46 3.67
C GLY A 91 -1.90 -10.93 3.47
N LYS A 92 -2.80 -10.73 4.45
CA LYS A 92 -4.14 -11.32 4.49
C LYS A 92 -5.23 -10.26 4.46
N HIS A 93 -5.09 -9.21 5.26
CA HIS A 93 -6.06 -8.12 5.34
C HIS A 93 -5.58 -6.96 4.48
N TRP A 94 -6.30 -6.71 3.40
CA TRP A 94 -5.97 -5.68 2.43
C TRP A 94 -6.84 -4.46 2.63
N LYS A 95 -6.20 -3.29 2.68
CA LYS A 95 -6.87 -1.99 2.73
C LYS A 95 -6.29 -1.09 1.64
N PRO A 96 -7.00 -0.04 1.21
CA PRO A 96 -6.39 1.00 0.39
C PRO A 96 -5.11 1.51 1.07
N THR A 97 -4.02 1.67 0.32
CA THR A 97 -2.71 2.09 0.87
C THR A 97 -2.82 3.40 1.65
N ARG A 98 -3.70 4.31 1.20
CA ARG A 98 -3.99 5.59 1.87
C ARG A 98 -4.64 5.45 3.25
N ASP A 99 -5.24 4.31 3.55
CA ASP A 99 -5.91 4.04 4.82
C ASP A 99 -4.95 3.39 5.84
N LEU A 100 -3.90 2.73 5.34
CA LEU A 100 -2.85 2.14 6.17
C LEU A 100 -1.71 3.11 6.46
N PHE A 101 -1.30 3.87 5.46
CA PHE A 101 -0.14 4.74 5.56
C PHE A 101 -0.52 6.20 5.38
N ARG A 102 0.08 7.05 6.20
CA ARG A 102 0.16 8.49 6.00
C ARG A 102 1.50 8.78 5.34
N THR A 103 1.45 9.20 4.09
CA THR A 103 2.63 9.76 3.41
C THR A 103 2.63 11.27 3.57
N SER A 104 3.79 11.84 3.85
CA SER A 104 3.97 13.30 3.88
C SER A 104 5.18 13.67 3.02
N VAL A 105 5.09 14.83 2.38
CA VAL A 105 6.21 15.43 1.66
C VAL A 105 6.40 16.83 2.21
N GLY A 106 7.55 17.07 2.82
CA GLY A 106 8.00 18.38 3.27
C GLY A 106 9.07 18.90 2.32
N VAL A 107 9.01 20.17 1.97
CA VAL A 107 10.06 20.86 1.22
C VAL A 107 10.58 22.01 2.08
N GLY A 108 11.88 21.99 2.35
CA GLY A 108 12.61 23.05 3.03
C GLY A 108 13.64 23.66 2.09
N ILE A 109 14.00 24.91 2.33
CA ILE A 109 15.13 25.56 1.66
C ILE A 109 15.96 26.22 2.76
N ASP A 110 17.25 25.96 2.77
CA ASP A 110 18.23 26.59 3.65
C ASP A 110 19.44 27.09 2.84
N PRO A 111 20.40 27.82 3.44
CA PRO A 111 21.58 28.31 2.73
C PRO A 111 22.48 27.22 2.12
N LYS A 112 22.34 25.95 2.53
CA LYS A 112 23.05 24.79 1.95
C LYS A 112 22.27 24.16 0.80
N GLY A 113 20.99 24.50 0.61
CA GLY A 113 20.18 24.10 -0.54
C GLY A 113 18.75 23.71 -0.18
N GLY A 114 18.07 23.09 -1.13
CA GLY A 114 16.74 22.51 -0.92
C GLY A 114 16.80 21.16 -0.23
N GLN A 115 15.89 20.92 0.72
CA GLN A 115 15.68 19.64 1.37
C GLN A 115 14.29 19.12 1.03
N VAL A 116 14.18 17.83 0.71
CA VAL A 116 12.92 17.12 0.58
C VAL A 116 12.85 16.05 1.66
N THR A 117 11.85 16.14 2.52
CA THR A 117 11.57 15.15 3.58
C THR A 117 10.38 14.32 3.17
N VAL A 118 10.53 13.00 3.13
CA VAL A 118 9.43 12.07 2.87
C VAL A 118 9.12 11.31 4.15
N GLY A 119 7.93 11.51 4.70
CA GLY A 119 7.42 10.77 5.84
C GLY A 119 6.57 9.59 5.39
N PHE A 120 6.71 8.46 6.08
CA PHE A 120 5.94 7.24 5.85
C PHE A 120 5.54 6.65 7.20
N ASP A 121 4.37 7.05 7.68
CA ASP A 121 3.86 6.68 9.00
C ASP A 121 2.68 5.71 8.84
N GLU A 122 2.53 4.76 9.75
CA GLU A 122 1.29 4.00 9.86
C GLU A 122 0.21 4.88 10.49
N LYS A 123 -1.03 4.80 9.99
CA LYS A 123 -2.14 5.53 10.60
C LYS A 123 -2.60 4.83 11.89
N GLY A 124 -2.69 5.59 12.98
CA GLY A 124 -3.27 5.13 14.25
C GLY A 124 -2.29 4.50 15.23
N ARG A 125 -0.99 4.65 14.99
CA ARG A 125 0.11 4.38 15.93
C ARG A 125 0.97 5.64 16.06
#